data_AF-A0A1G9T5G5-F1
#
_entry.id   AF-A0A1G9T5G5-F1
#
_cell.length_a   1.000
_cell.length_b   1.000
_cell.length_c   1.000
_cell.angle_alpha   90.00
_cell.angle_beta   90.00
_cell.angle_gamma   90.00
#
_symmetry.space_group_name_H-M   'P 1'
#
loop_
_entity.id
_entity.type
_entity.pdbx_description
1 polymer ?
#
loop_
_entity_poly.entity_id
_entity_poly.type
_entity_poly.pdbx_seq_one_letter_code
_entity_poly.pdbx_strand_id
1 'polypeptide(L)'
;MKQIRCLEDFEAVASVISGNFLSYLKQEFYGLYEYLSNGEKIDEFILEPYQAMILLEEKEELSNFLNNFLDLEFMDEVKLTNFTVLRIGILCDEDVQLCYAAKNNNCNDINEG
;
A
#
# COMPACT_ATOMS: atom_id res chain seq x y z
N MET A 1 -5.37 9.88 1.23
CA MET A 1 -4.92 8.57 1.71
C MET A 1 -6.15 7.70 1.80
N LYS A 2 -6.05 6.44 1.40
CA LYS A 2 -7.15 5.47 1.55
C LYS A 2 -6.69 4.31 2.40
N GLN A 3 -7.61 3.81 3.20
CA GLN A 3 -7.38 2.68 4.08
C GLN A 3 -8.13 1.47 3.52
N ILE A 4 -7.47 0.33 3.47
CA ILE A 4 -8.05 -0.95 3.06
C ILE A 4 -7.95 -1.89 4.25
N ARG A 5 -9.09 -2.32 4.75
CA ARG A 5 -9.23 -3.22 5.91
C ARG A 5 -9.93 -4.51 5.54
N CYS A 6 -10.82 -4.49 4.55
CA CYS A 6 -11.57 -5.66 4.11
C CYS A 6 -11.62 -5.76 2.58
N LEU A 7 -12.24 -6.84 2.08
CA LEU A 7 -12.31 -7.12 0.65
C LEU A 7 -13.13 -6.06 -0.10
N GLU A 8 -14.18 -5.53 0.53
CA GLU A 8 -15.09 -4.53 -0.03
C GLU A 8 -14.40 -3.18 -0.26
N ASP A 9 -13.42 -2.82 0.58
CA ASP A 9 -12.66 -1.58 0.42
C ASP A 9 -11.91 -1.54 -0.93
N PHE A 10 -11.60 -2.70 -1.51
CA PHE A 10 -11.00 -2.78 -2.85
C PHE A 10 -11.92 -2.26 -3.95
N GLU A 11 -13.24 -2.32 -3.78
CA GLU A 11 -14.18 -1.76 -4.75
C GLU A 11 -14.08 -0.24 -4.81
N ALA A 12 -13.88 0.40 -3.65
CA ALA A 12 -13.72 1.84 -3.55
C ALA A 12 -12.41 2.33 -4.18
N VAL A 13 -11.33 1.55 -4.08
CA VAL A 13 -10.03 1.90 -4.71
C VAL A 13 -9.91 1.45 -6.17
N ALA A 14 -10.71 0.49 -6.64
CA ALA A 14 -10.61 -0.03 -8.00
C ALA A 14 -10.82 1.03 -9.10
N SER A 15 -11.56 2.10 -8.81
CA SER A 15 -11.84 3.19 -9.75
C SER A 15 -10.69 4.19 -9.92
N VAL A 16 -9.72 4.19 -9.00
CA VAL A 16 -8.66 5.21 -8.92
C VAL A 16 -7.26 4.68 -9.22
N ILE A 17 -7.04 3.37 -9.13
CA ILE A 17 -5.74 2.74 -9.41
C ILE A 17 -5.80 1.78 -10.60
N SER A 18 -4.65 1.54 -11.23
CA SER A 18 -4.56 0.59 -12.34
C SER A 18 -4.88 -0.84 -11.89
N GLY A 19 -5.41 -1.66 -12.81
CA GLY A 19 -5.74 -3.07 -12.51
C GLY A 19 -4.54 -3.90 -12.05
N ASN A 20 -3.33 -3.59 -12.54
CA ASN A 20 -2.11 -4.25 -12.08
C ASN A 20 -1.76 -3.88 -10.64
N PHE A 21 -1.93 -2.61 -10.26
CA PHE A 21 -1.71 -2.19 -8.87
C PHE A 21 -2.75 -2.80 -7.94
N LEU A 22 -4.02 -2.78 -8.36
CA LEU A 22 -5.10 -3.38 -7.60
C LEU A 22 -4.86 -4.88 -7.37
N SER A 23 -4.41 -5.60 -8.40
CA SER A 23 -4.11 -7.02 -8.30
C SER A 23 -2.98 -7.30 -7.31
N TYR A 24 -1.93 -6.48 -7.33
CA TYR A 24 -0.82 -6.56 -6.38
C TYR A 24 -1.29 -6.29 -4.94
N LEU A 25 -2.07 -5.24 -4.71
CA LEU A 25 -2.59 -4.94 -3.36
C LEU A 25 -3.50 -6.05 -2.84
N LYS A 26 -4.31 -6.67 -3.71
CA LYS A 26 -5.10 -7.85 -3.31
C LYS A 26 -4.22 -9.02 -2.89
N GLN A 27 -3.11 -9.26 -3.59
CA GLN A 27 -2.15 -10.31 -3.20
C GLN A 27 -1.53 -10.03 -1.82
N GLU A 28 -1.12 -8.79 -1.56
CA GLU A 28 -0.61 -8.40 -0.23
C GLU A 28 -1.69 -8.58 0.86
N PHE A 29 -2.94 -8.20 0.57
CA PHE A 29 -4.06 -8.43 1.49
C PHE A 29 -4.32 -9.91 1.78
N TYR A 30 -4.26 -10.77 0.77
CA TYR A 30 -4.37 -12.22 0.98
C TYR A 30 -3.23 -12.76 1.83
N GLY A 31 -2.00 -12.24 1.69
CA GLY A 31 -0.89 -12.58 2.57
C GLY A 31 -1.17 -12.20 4.03
N LEU A 32 -1.74 -11.01 4.27
CA LEU A 32 -2.17 -10.60 5.60
C LEU A 32 -3.31 -11.48 6.15
N TYR A 33 -4.29 -11.82 5.31
CA TYR A 33 -5.38 -12.72 5.67
C TYR A 33 -4.86 -14.10 6.09
N GLU A 34 -3.94 -14.70 5.33
CA GLU A 34 -3.34 -16.00 5.68
C GLU A 34 -2.61 -15.97 7.02
N TYR A 35 -2.02 -14.82 7.39
CA TYR A 35 -1.28 -14.65 8.64
C TYR A 35 -2.19 -14.32 9.84
N LEU A 36 -3.21 -13.47 9.65
CA LEU A 36 -3.97 -12.84 10.75
C LEU A 36 -5.37 -13.39 10.95
N SER A 37 -5.98 -14.02 9.94
CA SER A 37 -7.42 -14.36 9.97
C SER A 37 -7.84 -15.34 11.05
N ASN A 38 -6.91 -16.13 11.60
CA ASN A 38 -7.22 -17.10 12.67
C ASN A 38 -8.43 -18.02 12.36
N GLY A 39 -8.67 -18.33 11.08
CA GLY A 39 -9.78 -19.18 10.63
C GLY A 39 -11.08 -18.44 10.26
N GLU A 40 -11.09 -17.11 10.32
CA GLU A 40 -12.16 -16.28 9.77
C GLU A 40 -12.31 -16.47 8.25
N LYS A 41 -13.52 -16.30 7.73
CA LYS A 41 -13.72 -16.30 6.28
C LYS A 41 -13.24 -14.98 5.69
N ILE A 42 -12.77 -15.01 4.44
CA ILE A 42 -12.23 -13.83 3.75
C ILE A 42 -13.23 -12.67 3.62
N ASP A 43 -14.52 -12.96 3.50
CA ASP A 43 -15.63 -12.01 3.43
C ASP A 43 -16.01 -11.42 4.80
N GLU A 44 -15.52 -12.01 5.89
CA GLU A 44 -15.73 -11.55 7.27
C GLU A 44 -14.45 -10.93 7.85
N PHE A 45 -13.30 -11.09 7.20
CA PHE A 45 -12.00 -10.65 7.68
C PHE A 45 -11.81 -9.14 7.56
N ILE A 46 -11.45 -8.52 8.68
CA ILE A 46 -11.22 -7.07 8.78
C ILE A 46 -9.89 -6.85 9.51
N LEU A 47 -8.94 -6.18 8.86
CA LEU A 47 -7.71 -5.77 9.51
C LEU A 47 -7.99 -4.78 10.63
N GLU A 48 -7.24 -4.90 11.73
CA GLU A 48 -7.25 -3.89 12.78
C GLU A 48 -6.75 -2.54 12.22
N PRO A 49 -7.17 -1.39 12.79
CA PRO A 49 -6.82 -0.08 12.26
C PRO A 49 -5.32 0.15 12.08
N TYR A 50 -4.49 -0.37 13.00
CA TYR A 50 -3.02 -0.28 12.97
C TYR A 50 -2.38 -1.23 11.95
N GLN A 51 -3.07 -2.30 11.54
CA GLN A 51 -2.61 -3.26 10.50
C GLN A 51 -3.15 -2.93 9.11
N ALA A 52 -4.05 -1.96 9.00
CA ALA A 52 -4.70 -1.63 7.75
C ALA A 52 -3.70 -1.24 6.66
N MET A 53 -3.98 -1.64 5.44
CA MET A 53 -3.16 -1.24 4.30
C MET A 53 -3.48 0.22 3.94
N ILE A 54 -2.45 1.06 3.87
CA ILE A 54 -2.60 2.48 3.53
C ILE A 54 -2.17 2.71 2.08
N LEU A 55 -3.06 3.27 1.27
CA LEU A 55 -2.76 3.72 -0.07
C LEU A 55 -2.49 5.23 -0.06
N LEU A 56 -1.28 5.59 -0.48
CA LEU A 56 -0.84 6.97 -0.71
C LEU A 56 -1.01 7.26 -2.20
N GLU A 57 -2.02 8.06 -2.52
CA GLU A 57 -2.43 8.34 -3.91
C GLU A 57 -1.63 9.51 -4.50
N GLU A 58 -1.31 10.50 -3.68
CA GLU A 58 -0.66 11.73 -4.13
C GLU A 58 0.80 11.82 -3.66
N LYS A 59 1.65 12.49 -4.45
CA LYS A 59 3.05 12.70 -4.11
C LYS A 59 3.20 13.52 -2.81
N GLU A 60 2.30 14.47 -2.58
CA GLU A 60 2.29 15.27 -1.35
C GLU A 60 2.02 14.39 -0.13
N GLU A 61 1.08 13.44 -0.24
CA GLU A 61 0.81 12.46 0.82
C GLU A 61 2.06 11.66 1.16
N LEU A 62 2.75 11.12 0.15
CA LEU A 62 4.01 10.39 0.38
C LEU A 62 5.07 11.28 1.05
N SER A 63 5.25 12.52 0.61
CA SER A 63 6.24 13.42 1.21
C SER A 63 5.90 13.79 2.65
N ASN A 64 4.64 14.09 2.94
CA ASN A 64 4.17 14.40 4.29
C ASN A 64 4.28 13.16 5.18
N PHE A 65 3.96 12.00 4.63
CA PHE A 65 4.07 10.72 5.30
C PHE A 65 5.52 10.43 5.70
N LEU A 66 6.46 10.47 4.76
CA LEU A 66 7.88 10.23 5.05
C LEU A 66 8.51 11.26 5.99
N ASN A 67 7.99 12.50 6.02
CA ASN A 67 8.50 13.55 6.90
C ASN A 67 7.96 13.45 8.34
N ASN A 68 6.80 12.84 8.53
CA ASN A 68 6.11 12.82 9.83
C ASN A 68 6.33 11.52 10.62
N PHE A 69 6.74 10.44 9.96
CA PHE A 69 6.95 9.14 10.61
C PHE A 69 8.44 8.90 10.90
N LEU A 70 8.81 8.97 12.18
CA LEU A 70 10.14 8.62 12.69
C LEU A 70 10.37 7.09 12.70
N ASP A 71 9.29 6.31 12.63
CA ASP A 71 9.26 4.86 12.86
C ASP A 71 9.21 4.06 11.55
N LEU A 72 9.85 4.58 10.50
CA LEU A 72 10.04 3.86 9.24
C LEU A 72 10.92 2.62 9.49
N GLU A 73 10.36 1.43 9.28
CA GLU A 73 11.09 0.18 9.41
C GLU A 73 11.76 -0.22 8.09
N PHE A 74 11.02 -0.12 6.98
CA PHE A 74 11.55 -0.38 5.65
C PHE A 74 10.83 0.40 4.55
N MET A 75 11.49 0.56 3.41
CA MET A 75 10.90 1.07 2.18
C MET A 75 11.51 0.34 0.98
N ASP A 76 10.71 -0.50 0.35
CA ASP A 76 11.10 -1.34 -0.78
C ASP A 76 10.46 -0.87 -2.09
N GLU A 77 11.18 -1.08 -3.19
CA GLU A 77 10.66 -0.88 -4.55
C GLU A 77 10.28 -2.22 -5.18
N VAL A 78 8.98 -2.41 -5.38
CA VAL A 78 8.44 -3.58 -6.06
C VAL A 78 8.19 -3.24 -7.52
N LYS A 79 8.99 -3.83 -8.42
CA LYS A 79 8.85 -3.62 -9.86
C LYS A 79 7.73 -4.49 -10.41
N LEU A 80 6.65 -3.85 -10.82
CA LEU A 80 5.61 -4.46 -11.64
C LEU A 80 5.92 -4.24 -13.11
N THR A 81 5.20 -4.91 -14.02
CA THR A 81 5.52 -4.92 -15.46
C THR A 81 5.67 -3.53 -16.07
N ASN A 82 4.86 -2.55 -15.64
CA ASN A 82 4.77 -1.23 -16.27
C ASN A 82 5.09 -0.06 -15.32
N PHE A 83 5.27 -0.30 -14.02
CA PHE A 83 5.52 0.74 -13.03
C PHE A 83 6.11 0.13 -11.76
N THR A 84 6.59 0.97 -10.87
CA THR A 84 7.15 0.55 -9.59
C THR A 84 6.17 0.91 -8.48
N VAL A 85 5.98 0.02 -7.51
CA VAL A 85 5.26 0.28 -6.27
C VAL A 85 6.29 0.50 -5.16
N LEU A 86 6.11 1.54 -4.36
CA LEU A 86 6.80 1.67 -3.09
C LEU A 86 5.97 0.94 -2.04
N ARG A 87 6.61 -0.03 -1.36
CA ARG A 87 6.06 -0.76 -0.22
C ARG A 87 6.79 -0.31 1.02
N ILE A 88 6.08 0.32 1.93
CA ILE A 88 6.64 1.02 3.09
C ILE A 88 6.10 0.33 4.34
N GLY A 89 6.98 -0.11 5.23
CA GLY A 89 6.63 -0.63 6.54
C GLY A 89 6.90 0.41 7.61
N ILE A 90 5.90 0.70 8.43
CA ILE A 90 6.03 1.59 9.59
C ILE A 90 5.62 0.86 10.83
N LEU A 91 6.44 0.99 11.87
CA LEU A 91 6.13 0.44 13.17
C LEU A 91 4.98 1.26 13.80
N CYS A 92 3.87 0.59 14.12
CA CYS A 92 2.66 1.16 14.68
C CYS A 92 2.08 0.21 15.74
N ASP A 93 1.94 0.69 16.98
CA ASP A 93 1.33 -0.05 18.10
C ASP A 93 1.80 -1.53 18.22
N GLU A 94 3.12 -1.74 18.12
CA GLU A 94 3.81 -3.05 18.21
C GLU A 94 3.76 -3.96 16.97
N ASP A 95 3.14 -3.52 15.88
CA ASP A 95 3.12 -4.24 14.59
C ASP A 95 3.57 -3.33 13.43
N VAL A 96 3.65 -3.87 12.22
CA VAL A 96 4.05 -3.14 11.01
C VAL A 96 2.83 -2.79 10.18
N GLN A 97 2.53 -1.51 10.07
CA GLN A 97 1.54 -1.00 9.12
C GLN A 97 2.14 -0.91 7.73
N LEU A 98 1.47 -1.52 6.75
CA LEU A 98 1.92 -1.53 5.36
C LEU A 98 1.29 -0.39 4.55
N CYS A 99 2.15 0.42 3.95
CA CYS A 99 1.77 1.56 3.15
C CYS A 99 2.28 1.41 1.72
N TYR A 100 1.50 1.86 0.75
CA TYR A 100 1.74 1.63 -0.67
C TYR A 100 1.58 2.92 -1.46
N ALA A 101 2.52 3.17 -2.37
CA ALA A 101 2.44 4.28 -3.32
C ALA A 101 2.85 3.82 -4.72
N ALA A 102 2.16 4.29 -5.76
CA ALA A 102 2.65 4.10 -7.12
C ALA A 102 3.79 5.09 -7.39
N LYS A 103 4.98 4.57 -7.68
CA LYS A 103 6.09 5.37 -8.20
C LYS A 103 5.88 5.52 -9.70
N ASN A 104 5.33 6.66 -10.10
CA ASN A 104 5.25 7.01 -11.51
C ASN A 104 6.67 7.02 -12.09
N ASN A 105 6.96 6.10 -13.00
CA ASN A 105 8.12 6.19 -13.88
C ASN A 105 7.85 7.29 -14.92
N ASN A 106 7.79 8.56 -14.49
CA ASN A 106 8.03 9.65 -15.43
C ASN A 106 9.54 9.71 -15.65
N CYS A 107 10.01 8.80 -16.50
CA CYS A 107 11.23 9.01 -17.26
C CYS A 107 10.92 10.15 -18.24
N ASN A 108 11.33 11.37 -17.90
CA ASN A 108 11.98 12.34 -18.78
C ASN A 108 12.17 13.67 -18.03
N ASP A 109 13.27 13.77 -17.29
CA ASP A 109 14.07 14.99 -17.31
C ASP A 109 15.41 14.62 -17.99
N ILE A 110 15.31 14.30 -19.29
CA ILE A 110 16.42 14.59 -20.20
C ILE A 110 16.17 16.03 -20.65
N ASN A 111 16.84 16.96 -19.99
CA ASN A 111 17.25 18.23 -20.58
C ASN A 111 18.66 18.52 -20.06
N GLU A 112 19.62 17.73 -20.54
CA GLU A 112 20.95 18.26 -20.81
C GLU A 112 20.87 18.98 -22.16
N GLY A 113 21.20 20.29 -22.17
CA GLY A 113 21.25 21.12 -23.36
C GLY A 113 21.05 22.60 -23.08
#